data_AF-A0AA95HVU9-F1
#
_entry.id   AF-A0AA95HVU9-F1
#
_cell.length_a   1.000
_cell.length_b   1.000
_cell.length_c   1.000
_cell.angle_alpha   90.00
_cell.angle_beta   90.00
_cell.angle_gamma   90.00
#
_symmetry.space_group_name_H-M   'P 1'
#
loop_
_entity.id
_entity.type
_entity.pdbx_description
1 polymer ?
#
loop_
_entity_poly.entity_id
_entity_poly.type
_entity_poly.pdbx_seq_one_letter_code
_entity_poly.pdbx_strand_id
1 'polypeptide(L)'
;MKENLQGFVIIGALCILAGGILTFNSVSFGISMADSWLADRGGADTGFYQIIVKSYIDSFLVGGGVMLGFGLVLTALTTYKLMKGKES
;
A
#
# COMPACT_ATOMS: atom_id res chain seq x y z
N MET A 1 14.32 21.14 14.85
CA MET A 1 13.30 20.10 15.18
C MET A 1 12.11 20.12 14.22
N LYS A 2 11.55 21.29 13.87
CA LYS A 2 10.41 21.42 12.94
C LYS A 2 10.69 20.93 11.51
N GLU A 3 11.90 21.13 10.99
CA GLU A 3 12.30 20.66 9.64
C GLU A 3 12.26 19.13 9.50
N ASN A 4 12.69 18.39 10.54
CA ASN A 4 12.60 16.93 10.53
C ASN A 4 11.14 16.45 10.55
N LEU A 5 10.25 17.12 11.29
CA LEU A 5 8.82 16.76 11.30
C LEU A 5 8.14 17.03 9.96
N GLN A 6 8.52 18.07 9.22
CA GLN A 6 8.02 18.29 7.85
C GLN A 6 8.43 17.15 6.90
N GLY A 7 9.66 16.64 7.01
CA GLY A 7 10.09 15.46 6.26
C GLY A 7 9.22 14.23 6.53
N PHE A 8 8.88 13.98 7.79
CA PHE A 8 7.96 12.88 8.16
C PHE A 8 6.55 13.04 7.58
N VAL A 9 6.03 14.27 7.46
CA VAL A 9 4.73 14.52 6.82
C VAL A 9 4.79 14.22 5.31
N ILE A 10 5.87 14.62 4.63
CA ILE A 10 6.07 14.34 3.21
C ILE A 10 6.20 12.83 2.96
N ILE A 11 6.98 12.13 3.78
CA ILE A 11 7.12 10.67 3.71
C ILE A 11 5.77 9.98 3.98
N GLY A 12 5.01 10.44 4.98
CA GLY A 12 3.67 9.95 5.25
C GLY A 12 2.71 10.15 4.08
N ALA A 13 2.74 11.33 3.44
CA ALA A 13 1.93 11.62 2.25
C ALA A 13 2.31 10.73 1.06
N LEU A 14 3.61 10.50 0.83
CA LEU A 14 4.09 9.55 -0.18
C LEU A 14 3.64 8.12 0.13
N CYS A 15 3.70 7.68 1.38
CA CYS A 15 3.21 6.36 1.80
C CYS A 15 1.69 6.21 1.58
N ILE A 16 0.91 7.26 1.84
CA ILE A 16 -0.54 7.26 1.59
C ILE A 16 -0.82 7.16 0.08
N LEU A 17 -0.13 7.94 -0.74
CA LEU A 17 -0.26 7.89 -2.20
C LEU A 17 0.15 6.51 -2.75
N ALA A 18 1.30 5.98 -2.32
CA ALA A 18 1.79 4.68 -2.73
C ALA A 18 0.86 3.54 -2.27
N GLY A 19 0.40 3.56 -1.02
CA GLY A 19 -0.53 2.59 -0.46
C GLY A 19 -1.90 2.65 -1.16
N GLY A 20 -2.36 3.85 -1.51
CA GLY A 20 -3.58 4.05 -2.30
C GLY A 20 -3.45 3.45 -3.69
N ILE A 21 -2.36 3.77 -4.40
CA ILE A 21 -2.09 3.20 -5.73
C ILE A 21 -2.05 1.68 -5.67
N LEU A 22 -1.38 1.10 -4.65
CA LEU A 22 -1.34 -0.37 -4.45
C LEU A 22 -2.73 -0.96 -4.20
N THR A 23 -3.56 -0.29 -3.39
CA THR A 23 -4.90 -0.78 -3.02
C THR A 23 -5.85 -0.71 -4.21
N PHE A 24 -5.87 0.42 -4.92
CA PHE A 24 -6.74 0.63 -6.09
C PHE A 24 -6.30 -0.17 -7.32
N ASN A 25 -5.00 -0.41 -7.50
CA ASN A 25 -4.48 -1.26 -8.58
C ASN A 25 -4.20 -2.70 -8.12
N SER A 26 -4.61 -3.11 -6.92
CA SER A 26 -4.38 -4.46 -6.38
C SER A 26 -4.88 -5.56 -7.32
N VAL A 27 -6.02 -5.33 -7.96
CA VAL A 27 -6.61 -6.23 -8.96
C VAL A 27 -5.73 -6.33 -10.20
N SER A 28 -5.29 -5.20 -10.74
CA SER A 28 -4.45 -5.15 -11.95
C SER A 28 -3.06 -5.78 -11.71
N PHE A 29 -2.45 -5.46 -10.56
CA PHE A 29 -1.19 -6.08 -10.14
C PHE A 29 -1.34 -7.57 -9.88
N GLY A 30 -2.39 -7.99 -9.18
CA GLY A 30 -2.64 -9.40 -8.88
C GLY A 30 -2.88 -10.24 -10.15
N ILE A 31 -3.59 -9.69 -11.13
CA ILE A 31 -3.77 -10.34 -12.45
C ILE A 31 -2.43 -10.40 -13.19
N SER A 32 -1.68 -9.30 -13.27
CA SER A 32 -0.40 -9.29 -13.99
C SER A 32 0.64 -10.23 -13.37
N MET A 33 0.69 -10.35 -12.04
CA MET A 33 1.59 -11.29 -11.36
C MET A 33 1.16 -12.74 -11.54
N ALA A 34 -0.15 -13.01 -11.53
CA ALA A 34 -0.67 -14.33 -11.82
C ALA A 34 -0.44 -14.73 -13.29
N ASP A 35 -0.57 -13.80 -14.23
CA ASP A 35 -0.32 -14.03 -15.65
C ASP A 35 1.17 -14.32 -15.91
N SER A 36 2.07 -13.56 -15.27
CA SER A 36 3.50 -13.86 -15.31
C SER A 36 3.85 -15.21 -14.69
N TRP A 37 3.18 -15.59 -13.59
CA TRP A 37 3.34 -16.91 -12.98
C TRP A 37 2.79 -18.03 -13.89
N LEU A 38 1.70 -17.78 -14.62
CA LEU A 38 1.10 -18.71 -15.57
C LEU A 38 2.01 -18.92 -16.78
N ALA A 39 2.61 -17.84 -17.29
CA ALA A 39 3.58 -17.86 -18.38
C ALA A 39 4.83 -18.68 -18.02
N ASP A 40 5.30 -18.59 -16.77
CA ASP A 40 6.45 -19.36 -16.26
C ASP A 40 6.12 -20.86 -16.11
N ARG A 41 4.87 -21.20 -15.75
CA ARG A 41 4.40 -22.59 -15.63
C ARG A 41 4.02 -23.26 -16.96
N GLY A 42 3.79 -22.49 -18.02
CA GLY A 42 3.34 -23.01 -19.31
C GLY A 42 1.88 -23.49 -19.33
N GLY A 43 1.10 -23.18 -18.29
CA GLY A 43 -0.32 -23.52 -18.18
C GLY A 43 -0.75 -23.99 -16.79
N ALA A 44 -1.99 -23.68 -16.40
CA ALA A 44 -2.61 -24.13 -15.17
C ALA A 44 -4.11 -24.35 -15.38
N ASP A 45 -4.69 -25.27 -14.61
CA ASP A 45 -6.13 -25.44 -14.55
C ASP A 45 -6.81 -24.12 -14.13
N THR A 46 -7.93 -23.77 -14.77
CA THR A 46 -8.61 -22.49 -14.58
C THR A 46 -9.01 -22.26 -13.12
N GLY A 47 -9.36 -23.33 -12.40
CA GLY A 47 -9.69 -23.25 -10.97
C GLY A 47 -8.46 -22.92 -10.12
N PHE A 48 -7.31 -23.50 -10.43
CA PHE A 48 -6.07 -23.23 -9.70
C PHE A 48 -5.54 -21.82 -10.00
N TYR A 49 -5.64 -21.36 -11.25
CA TYR A 49 -5.29 -19.99 -11.63
C TYR A 49 -6.12 -18.95 -10.87
N GLN A 50 -7.44 -19.15 -10.78
CA GLN A 50 -8.32 -18.22 -10.08
C GLN A 50 -8.01 -18.11 -8.58
N ILE A 51 -7.60 -19.21 -7.93
CA ILE A 51 -7.17 -19.21 -6.53
C ILE A 51 -5.89 -18.38 -6.35
N ILE A 52 -4.90 -18.57 -7.24
CA ILE A 52 -3.62 -17.85 -7.20
C ILE A 52 -3.84 -16.34 -7.43
N VAL A 53 -4.62 -15.97 -8.45
CA VAL A 53 -5.01 -14.58 -8.73
C VAL A 53 -5.64 -13.95 -7.49
N LYS A 54 -6.65 -14.61 -6.91
CA LYS A 54 -7.37 -14.08 -5.76
C LYS A 54 -6.46 -13.93 -4.53
N SER A 55 -5.56 -14.88 -4.31
CA SER A 55 -4.57 -14.82 -3.22
C SER A 55 -3.60 -13.65 -3.38
N TYR A 56 -3.13 -13.39 -4.60
CA TYR A 56 -2.27 -12.24 -4.86
C TYR A 56 -3.03 -10.92 -4.69
N ILE A 57 -4.24 -10.81 -5.24
CA ILE A 57 -5.08 -9.61 -5.08
C ILE A 57 -5.31 -9.31 -3.60
N ASP A 58 -5.68 -10.32 -2.81
CA ASP A 58 -5.95 -10.15 -1.37
C ASP A 58 -4.68 -9.72 -0.62
N SER A 59 -3.53 -10.30 -0.95
CA SER A 59 -2.24 -9.93 -0.36
C SER A 59 -1.86 -8.47 -0.69
N PHE A 60 -2.05 -8.03 -1.93
CA PHE A 60 -1.80 -6.64 -2.33
C PHE A 60 -2.81 -5.67 -1.72
N LEU A 61 -4.06 -6.09 -1.56
CA LEU A 61 -5.12 -5.29 -0.93
C LEU A 61 -4.86 -5.10 0.57
N VAL A 62 -4.54 -6.18 1.29
CA VAL A 62 -4.21 -6.14 2.71
C VAL A 62 -2.90 -5.39 2.93
N GLY A 63 -1.86 -5.67 2.16
CA GLY A 63 -0.57 -4.97 2.24
C GLY A 63 -0.69 -3.48 1.93
N GLY A 64 -1.40 -3.13 0.85
CA GLY A 64 -1.70 -1.76 0.47
C GLY A 64 -2.51 -1.02 1.54
N GLY A 65 -3.54 -1.68 2.09
CA GLY A 65 -4.40 -1.13 3.15
C GLY A 65 -3.65 -0.89 4.47
N VAL A 66 -2.82 -1.83 4.90
CA VAL A 66 -1.97 -1.67 6.10
C VAL A 66 -0.99 -0.52 5.91
N MET A 67 -0.36 -0.42 4.74
CA MET A 67 0.58 0.65 4.42
C MET A 67 -0.10 2.02 4.36
N LEU A 68 -1.32 2.08 3.82
CA LEU A 68 -2.16 3.28 3.81
C LEU A 68 -2.55 3.71 5.23
N GLY A 69 -3.05 2.77 6.04
CA GLY A 69 -3.47 3.03 7.41
C GLY A 69 -2.30 3.49 8.28
N PHE A 70 -1.16 2.84 8.16
CA PHE A 70 0.05 3.23 8.87
C PHE A 70 0.55 4.61 8.44
N GLY A 71 0.54 4.90 7.13
CA GLY A 71 0.84 6.21 6.58
C GLY A 71 -0.06 7.30 7.16
N LEU A 72 -1.37 7.07 7.20
CA LEU A 72 -2.35 8.02 7.75
C LEU A 72 -2.12 8.31 9.24
N VAL A 73 -1.88 7.27 10.03
CA VAL A 73 -1.62 7.40 11.48
C VAL A 73 -0.32 8.17 11.72
N LEU A 74 0.74 7.87 10.96
CA LEU A 74 2.03 8.56 11.06
C LEU A 74 1.90 10.06 10.78
N THR A 75 1.29 10.45 9.67
CA THR A 75 1.14 11.89 9.35
C THR A 75 0.13 12.57 10.29
N ALA A 76 -0.92 11.88 10.76
CA ALA A 76 -1.81 12.43 11.79
C ALA A 76 -1.08 12.71 13.11
N LEU A 77 -0.31 11.76 13.65
CA LEU A 77 0.48 11.94 14.88
C LEU A 77 1.54 13.03 14.74
N THR A 78 2.22 13.08 13.59
CA THR A 78 3.25 14.07 13.30
C THR A 78 2.66 15.48 13.22
N THR A 79 1.50 15.62 12.56
CA THR A 79 0.78 16.90 12.45
C THR A 79 0.23 17.34 13.81
N TYR A 80 -0.31 16.42 14.60
CA TYR A 80 -0.76 16.69 15.97
C TYR A 80 0.38 17.21 16.86
N LYS A 81 1.56 16.57 16.82
CA LYS A 81 2.75 17.05 17.53
C LYS A 81 3.21 18.43 17.04
N LEU A 82 3.15 18.70 15.73
CA LEU A 82 3.49 20.01 15.16
C LEU A 82 2.54 21.11 15.62
N MET A 83 1.23 20.85 15.68
CA MET A 83 0.23 21.82 16.16
C MET A 83 0.39 22.09 17.65
N LYS A 84 0.51 21.04 18.48
CA LYS A 84 0.68 21.20 19.93
C LYS A 84 1.97 21.95 20.29
N GLY A 85 3.05 21.76 19.53
CA GLY A 85 4.30 22.51 19.70
C GLY A 85 4.29 23.94 19.15
N LYS A 86 3.18 24.41 18.56
CA LYS A 86 2.97 25.81 18.18
C LYS A 86 2.17 26.59 19.22
N GLU A 87 1.56 25.89 20.19
CA GLU A 87 0.66 26.46 21.21
C GLU A 87 1.34 26.68 22.58
N SER A 88 2.65 26.41 22.68
CA SER A 88 3.51 26.68 23.84
C SER A 88 4.73 27.49 23.44
#